data_AF-A0A952GIW5-F1
#
_entry.id   AF-A0A952GIW5-F1
#
_cell.length_a   1.000
_cell.length_b   1.000
_cell.length_c   1.000
_cell.angle_alpha   90.00
_cell.angle_beta   90.00
_cell.angle_gamma   90.00
#
_symmetry.space_group_name_H-M   'P 1'
#
loop_
_entity.id
_entity.type
_entity.pdbx_description
1 polymer ?
#
loop_
_entity_poly.entity_id
_entity_poly.type
_entity_poly.pdbx_seq_one_letter_code
_entity_poly.pdbx_strand_id
1 'polypeptide(L)'
;MYLDTVGKVTVGAGLMLPTAQSATALPFQYNGRPADAQEIIVDFRRVSSMVKGKAAGFYRSPMSVLLTPAEIDTQLRAAVTHLDQDLRKAIPIWDALPASAKVALLDMAYNLGMTGLLQGYPKLLHAVVTGDWKTAAAECHRGGPAPTRNEWTRQQFLAYIAAPSITAEAELRRDARPPAILPIEPAAPSITTRPTTKVSAKGDQPKKSAVKASGKKLASSGMKTAAGKPAKKAVKSAPKKQASATGKKSQRKSPSRSN
;
A
#
# COMPACT_ATOMS: atom_id res chain seq x y z
N MET A 1 -1.87 -8.90 -14.29
CA MET A 1 -2.79 -7.87 -13.74
C MET A 1 -4.16 -8.48 -13.47
N TYR A 2 -5.05 -7.80 -12.77
CA TYR A 2 -6.44 -8.23 -12.52
C TYR A 2 -7.39 -7.03 -12.46
N LEU A 3 -8.70 -7.24 -12.64
CA LEU A 3 -9.71 -6.22 -12.34
C LEU A 3 -10.20 -6.37 -10.90
N ASP A 4 -10.11 -5.29 -10.12
CA ASP A 4 -10.64 -5.24 -8.76
C ASP A 4 -12.19 -5.22 -8.73
N THR A 5 -12.77 -5.11 -7.53
CA THR A 5 -14.24 -5.11 -7.35
C THR A 5 -14.92 -3.87 -7.91
N VAL A 6 -14.18 -2.77 -8.09
CA VAL A 6 -14.69 -1.52 -8.70
C VAL A 6 -14.42 -1.44 -10.20
N GLY A 7 -13.71 -2.42 -10.78
CA GLY A 7 -13.44 -2.50 -12.22
C GLY A 7 -12.21 -1.72 -12.66
N LYS A 8 -11.26 -1.47 -11.75
CA LYS A 8 -9.96 -0.87 -12.09
C LYS A 8 -8.92 -1.96 -12.27
N VAL A 9 -8.01 -1.76 -13.23
CA VAL A 9 -6.88 -2.68 -13.45
C VAL A 9 -5.90 -2.50 -12.31
N THR A 10 -5.48 -3.62 -11.72
CA THR A 10 -4.70 -3.68 -10.50
C THR A 10 -3.62 -4.76 -10.62
N VAL A 11 -2.51 -4.60 -9.90
CA VAL A 11 -1.41 -5.56 -9.86
C VAL A 11 -0.88 -5.75 -8.43
N GLY A 12 -0.30 -6.91 -8.17
CA GLY A 12 0.32 -7.23 -6.89
C GLY A 12 -0.65 -7.06 -5.72
N ALA A 13 -0.17 -6.42 -4.66
CA ALA A 13 -0.89 -6.16 -3.42
C ALA A 13 -1.89 -4.99 -3.50
N GLY A 14 -2.66 -4.88 -4.58
CA GLY A 14 -3.72 -3.87 -4.71
C GLY A 14 -3.28 -2.54 -5.35
N LEU A 15 -2.15 -2.52 -6.06
CA LEU A 15 -1.69 -1.34 -6.78
C LEU A 15 -2.54 -1.08 -8.02
N MET A 16 -3.36 -0.05 -7.98
CA MET A 16 -4.22 0.36 -9.10
C MET A 16 -3.40 1.03 -10.21
N LEU A 17 -3.64 0.60 -11.46
CA LEU A 17 -3.01 1.10 -12.68
C LEU A 17 -4.05 1.91 -13.48
N PRO A 18 -4.03 3.25 -13.41
CA PRO A 18 -5.07 4.07 -14.02
C PRO A 18 -5.07 4.00 -15.55
N THR A 19 -3.92 3.71 -16.16
CA THR A 19 -3.77 3.66 -17.62
C THR A 19 -2.79 2.58 -18.04
N ALA A 20 -2.87 2.14 -19.30
CA ALA A 20 -1.85 1.26 -19.87
C ALA A 20 -0.45 1.89 -19.80
N GLN A 21 -0.34 3.21 -19.95
CA GLN A 21 0.94 3.91 -19.82
C GLN A 21 1.53 3.78 -18.40
N SER A 22 0.70 3.91 -17.36
CA SER A 22 1.18 3.70 -15.98
C SER A 22 1.68 2.28 -15.74
N ALA A 23 1.09 1.29 -16.42
CA ALA A 23 1.55 -0.09 -16.34
C ALA A 23 2.94 -0.27 -16.96
N THR A 24 3.24 0.42 -18.07
CA THR A 24 4.56 0.33 -18.75
C THR A 24 5.72 0.89 -17.93
N ALA A 25 5.45 1.64 -16.87
CA ALA A 25 6.48 2.14 -15.96
C ALA A 25 6.97 1.07 -14.97
N LEU A 26 6.30 -0.09 -14.89
CA LEU A 26 6.65 -1.16 -13.96
C LEU A 26 7.48 -2.25 -14.63
N PRO A 27 8.40 -2.90 -13.89
CA PRO A 27 9.32 -3.91 -14.41
C PRO A 27 8.63 -5.27 -14.55
N PHE A 28 7.61 -5.33 -15.39
CA PHE A 28 6.91 -6.57 -15.72
C PHE A 28 7.85 -7.57 -16.41
N GLN A 29 7.60 -8.85 -16.15
CA GLN A 29 8.22 -9.96 -16.84
C GLN A 29 7.21 -10.73 -17.68
N TYR A 30 7.69 -11.22 -18.81
CA TYR A 30 7.00 -12.14 -19.69
C TYR A 30 7.88 -13.35 -19.93
N ASN A 31 7.42 -14.54 -19.56
CA ASN A 31 8.16 -15.80 -19.74
C ASN A 31 9.64 -15.76 -19.29
N GLY A 32 9.90 -15.15 -18.13
CA GLY A 32 11.23 -15.10 -17.51
C GLY A 32 12.17 -14.01 -18.04
N ARG A 33 11.72 -13.18 -18.99
CA ARG A 33 12.44 -11.98 -19.45
C ARG A 33 11.68 -10.69 -19.14
N PRO A 34 12.32 -9.52 -19.15
CA PRO A 34 11.61 -8.24 -19.15
C PRO A 34 10.54 -8.21 -20.26
N ALA A 35 9.34 -7.81 -19.90
CA ALA A 35 8.25 -7.56 -20.84
C ALA A 35 8.48 -6.23 -21.54
N ASP A 36 8.22 -6.17 -22.85
CA ASP A 36 8.22 -4.90 -23.56
C ASP A 36 6.93 -4.09 -23.33
N ALA A 37 6.94 -2.83 -23.72
CA ALA A 37 5.81 -1.94 -23.51
C ALA A 37 4.52 -2.44 -24.20
N GLN A 38 4.64 -3.07 -25.37
CA GLN A 38 3.49 -3.55 -26.13
C GLN A 38 2.87 -4.78 -25.48
N GLU A 39 3.67 -5.72 -24.98
CA GLU A 39 3.21 -6.87 -24.19
C GLU A 39 2.42 -6.42 -22.96
N ILE A 40 2.93 -5.42 -22.24
CA ILE A 40 2.26 -4.83 -21.07
C ILE A 40 0.93 -4.17 -21.47
N ILE A 41 0.92 -3.38 -22.54
CA ILE A 41 -0.29 -2.69 -23.03
C ILE A 41 -1.35 -3.71 -23.47
N VAL A 42 -0.95 -4.78 -24.15
CA VAL A 42 -1.86 -5.84 -24.60
C VAL A 42 -2.48 -6.56 -23.41
N ASP A 43 -1.67 -6.97 -22.41
CA ASP A 43 -2.22 -7.63 -21.22
C ASP A 43 -3.13 -6.69 -20.42
N PHE A 44 -2.77 -5.41 -20.29
CA PHE A 44 -3.61 -4.40 -19.66
C PHE A 44 -4.99 -4.30 -20.34
N ARG A 45 -5.01 -4.14 -21.68
CA ARG A 45 -6.25 -4.01 -22.45
C ARG A 45 -7.12 -5.27 -22.37
N ARG A 46 -6.48 -6.44 -22.43
CA ARG A 46 -7.16 -7.72 -22.25
C ARG A 46 -7.83 -7.76 -20.89
N VAL A 47 -7.08 -7.54 -19.80
CA VAL A 47 -7.62 -7.53 -18.43
C VAL A 47 -8.72 -6.49 -18.26
N SER A 48 -8.55 -5.27 -18.80
CA SER A 48 -9.57 -4.21 -18.69
C SER A 48 -10.91 -4.53 -19.35
N SER A 49 -10.93 -5.50 -20.27
CA SER A 49 -12.15 -5.96 -20.95
C SER A 49 -12.82 -7.17 -20.29
N MET A 50 -12.23 -7.74 -19.24
CA MET A 50 -12.75 -8.94 -18.57
C MET A 50 -13.82 -8.61 -17.54
N VAL A 51 -14.51 -9.65 -17.03
CA VAL A 51 -15.44 -9.47 -15.91
C VAL A 51 -14.66 -9.09 -14.64
N LYS A 52 -15.12 -8.05 -13.93
CA LYS A 52 -14.47 -7.53 -12.73
C LYS A 52 -14.71 -8.39 -11.48
N GLY A 53 -13.92 -8.14 -10.42
CA GLY A 53 -14.15 -8.71 -9.09
C GLY A 53 -13.88 -10.21 -8.95
N LYS A 54 -13.18 -10.83 -9.92
CA LYS A 54 -12.70 -12.21 -9.79
C LYS A 54 -11.35 -12.26 -9.07
N ALA A 55 -10.98 -13.45 -8.59
CA ALA A 55 -9.66 -13.68 -8.00
C ALA A 55 -8.54 -13.43 -9.03
N ALA A 56 -7.35 -12.98 -8.60
CA ALA A 56 -6.27 -12.62 -9.52
C ALA A 56 -5.87 -13.75 -10.49
N GLY A 57 -5.93 -15.01 -10.05
CA GLY A 57 -5.64 -16.19 -10.88
C GLY A 57 -6.59 -16.35 -12.09
N PHE A 58 -7.84 -15.88 -11.98
CA PHE A 58 -8.82 -15.91 -13.09
C PHE A 58 -8.34 -15.12 -14.31
N TYR A 59 -7.58 -14.05 -14.09
CA TYR A 59 -7.11 -13.19 -15.18
C TYR A 59 -5.83 -13.72 -15.84
N ARG A 60 -5.24 -14.81 -15.33
CA ARG A 60 -3.99 -15.37 -15.85
C ARG A 60 -4.21 -16.00 -17.23
N SER A 61 -3.26 -15.78 -18.13
CA SER A 61 -3.20 -16.40 -19.45
C SER A 61 -1.73 -16.66 -19.85
N PRO A 62 -1.46 -17.44 -20.91
CA PRO A 62 -0.12 -17.60 -21.45
C PRO A 62 0.54 -16.28 -21.88
N MET A 63 -0.26 -15.24 -22.20
CA MET A 63 0.23 -13.91 -22.60
C MET A 63 0.42 -12.95 -21.41
N SER A 64 0.16 -13.40 -20.18
CA SER A 64 0.09 -12.49 -19.04
C SER A 64 1.46 -12.08 -18.53
N VAL A 65 1.64 -10.78 -18.35
CA VAL A 65 2.84 -10.21 -17.74
C VAL A 65 2.71 -10.21 -16.21
N LEU A 66 3.82 -10.45 -15.51
CA LEU A 66 3.89 -10.54 -14.05
C LEU A 66 4.93 -9.61 -13.46
N LEU A 67 4.64 -9.05 -12.29
CA LEU A 67 5.70 -8.58 -11.41
C LEU A 67 6.26 -9.76 -10.62
N THR A 68 7.55 -9.72 -10.31
CA THR A 68 8.14 -10.65 -9.36
C THR A 68 7.62 -10.34 -7.95
N PRO A 69 7.68 -11.30 -7.00
CA PRO A 69 7.34 -11.02 -5.61
C PRO A 69 8.13 -9.84 -5.02
N ALA A 70 9.44 -9.77 -5.29
CA ALA A 70 10.28 -8.66 -4.86
C ALA A 70 9.83 -7.30 -5.41
N GLU A 71 9.38 -7.25 -6.68
CA GLU A 71 8.84 -6.03 -7.27
C GLU A 71 7.48 -5.65 -6.68
N ILE A 72 6.62 -6.63 -6.41
CA ILE A 72 5.35 -6.38 -5.72
C ILE A 72 5.62 -5.71 -4.35
N ASP A 73 6.57 -6.25 -3.58
CA ASP A 73 6.92 -5.71 -2.27
C ASP A 73 7.55 -4.30 -2.38
N THR A 74 8.38 -4.07 -3.39
CA THR A 74 8.99 -2.75 -3.64
C THR A 74 7.92 -1.71 -3.97
N GLN A 75 6.98 -2.04 -4.85
CA GLN A 75 5.89 -1.13 -5.18
C GLN A 75 4.96 -0.87 -3.99
N LEU A 76 4.66 -1.92 -3.20
CA LEU A 76 3.85 -1.76 -1.98
C LEU A 76 4.53 -0.85 -0.95
N ARG A 77 5.83 -1.08 -0.68
CA ARG A 77 6.61 -0.23 0.23
C ARG A 77 6.61 1.22 -0.23
N ALA A 78 6.88 1.47 -1.51
CA ALA A 78 6.88 2.83 -2.07
C ALA A 78 5.52 3.53 -1.88
N ALA A 79 4.42 2.82 -2.15
CA ALA A 79 3.08 3.35 -1.95
C ALA A 79 2.78 3.67 -0.47
N VAL A 80 3.12 2.76 0.45
CA VAL A 80 2.94 2.96 1.89
C VAL A 80 3.81 4.12 2.41
N THR A 81 5.06 4.24 1.95
CA THR A 81 5.94 5.36 2.32
C THR A 81 5.37 6.71 1.87
N HIS A 82 4.82 6.80 0.67
CA HIS A 82 4.17 8.02 0.20
C HIS A 82 2.95 8.36 1.08
N LEU A 83 2.09 7.37 1.37
CA LEU A 83 0.94 7.57 2.24
C LEU A 83 1.34 8.00 3.66
N ASP A 84 2.41 7.46 4.23
CA ASP A 84 2.94 7.90 5.54
C ASP A 84 3.33 9.38 5.50
N GLN A 85 4.01 9.83 4.45
CA GLN A 85 4.40 11.22 4.29
C GLN A 85 3.18 12.14 4.15
N ASP A 86 2.15 11.73 3.42
CA ASP A 86 0.94 12.53 3.24
C ASP A 86 0.07 12.55 4.49
N LEU A 87 -0.05 11.43 5.21
CA LEU A 87 -0.73 11.37 6.50
C LEU A 87 -0.01 12.22 7.56
N ARG A 88 1.32 12.22 7.58
CA ARG A 88 2.11 13.10 8.47
C ARG A 88 1.80 14.58 8.24
N LYS A 89 1.60 15.00 6.99
CA LYS A 89 1.21 16.39 6.67
C LYS A 89 -0.24 16.69 7.07
N ALA A 90 -1.13 15.71 6.93
CA ALA A 90 -2.57 15.90 7.12
C ALA A 90 -3.04 15.77 8.57
N ILE A 91 -2.32 15.01 9.39
CA ILE A 91 -2.71 14.69 10.78
C ILE A 91 -1.69 15.33 11.74
N PRO A 92 -2.05 16.41 12.46
CA PRO A 92 -1.09 17.19 13.26
C PRO A 92 -0.32 16.40 14.32
N ILE A 93 -0.93 15.34 14.86
CA ILE A 93 -0.32 14.51 15.91
C ILE A 93 0.31 13.22 15.36
N TRP A 94 0.49 13.09 14.03
CA TRP A 94 0.89 11.84 13.38
C TRP A 94 2.05 11.16 14.08
N ASP A 95 3.16 11.88 14.32
CA ASP A 95 4.36 11.28 14.89
C ASP A 95 4.16 10.76 16.32
N ALA A 96 3.24 11.37 17.09
CA ALA A 96 2.86 10.93 18.44
C ALA A 96 1.84 9.78 18.45
N LEU A 97 1.24 9.42 17.31
CA LEU A 97 0.27 8.33 17.26
C LEU A 97 0.93 6.97 17.59
N PRO A 98 0.20 6.08 18.29
CA PRO A 98 0.62 4.69 18.47
C PRO A 98 0.88 3.99 17.13
N ALA A 99 1.86 3.08 17.10
CA ALA A 99 2.22 2.35 15.88
C ALA A 99 1.03 1.60 15.26
N SER A 100 0.18 0.98 16.09
CA SER A 100 -1.01 0.27 15.61
C SER A 100 -2.04 1.21 14.96
N ALA A 101 -2.25 2.40 15.53
CA ALA A 101 -3.13 3.41 14.94
C ALA A 101 -2.58 3.93 13.59
N LYS A 102 -1.26 4.15 13.48
CA LYS A 102 -0.61 4.51 12.20
C LYS A 102 -0.84 3.44 11.15
N VAL A 103 -0.65 2.17 11.50
CA VAL A 103 -0.89 1.03 10.60
C VAL A 103 -2.35 0.96 10.15
N ALA A 104 -3.31 1.18 11.06
CA ALA A 104 -4.73 1.22 10.72
C ALA A 104 -5.05 2.33 9.70
N LEU A 105 -4.51 3.53 9.93
CA LEU A 105 -4.70 4.68 9.04
C LEU A 105 -4.04 4.49 7.68
N LEU A 106 -2.84 3.90 7.63
CA LEU A 106 -2.16 3.54 6.39
C LEU A 106 -2.97 2.52 5.58
N ASP A 107 -3.49 1.47 6.23
CA ASP A 107 -4.33 0.46 5.59
C ASP A 107 -5.63 1.04 5.03
N MET A 108 -6.26 1.97 5.75
CA MET A 108 -7.42 2.71 5.27
C MET A 108 -7.06 3.64 4.11
N ALA A 109 -6.01 4.43 4.23
CA ALA A 109 -5.55 5.35 3.18
C ALA A 109 -5.14 4.59 1.90
N TYR A 110 -4.56 3.40 2.02
CA TYR A 110 -4.21 2.56 0.87
C TYR A 110 -5.45 2.08 0.11
N ASN A 111 -6.54 1.77 0.83
CA ASN A 111 -7.78 1.31 0.21
C ASN A 111 -8.66 2.44 -0.32
N LEU A 112 -8.75 3.56 0.42
CA LEU A 112 -9.66 4.67 0.14
C LEU A 112 -9.01 5.81 -0.67
N GLY A 113 -7.68 5.87 -0.67
CA GLY A 113 -6.93 7.06 -1.02
C GLY A 113 -7.00 8.14 0.07
N MET A 114 -6.12 9.13 -0.02
CA MET A 114 -6.06 10.26 0.93
C MET A 114 -7.39 11.02 0.99
N THR A 115 -7.97 11.38 -0.15
CA THR A 115 -9.26 12.11 -0.20
C THR A 115 -10.38 11.29 0.43
N GLY A 116 -10.46 10.00 0.12
CA GLY A 116 -11.49 9.10 0.66
C GLY A 116 -11.42 8.98 2.18
N LEU A 117 -10.20 8.88 2.74
CA LEU A 117 -10.00 8.88 4.19
C LEU A 117 -10.33 10.25 4.81
N LEU A 118 -9.70 11.32 4.32
CA LEU A 118 -9.78 12.66 4.92
C LEU A 118 -11.18 13.27 4.88
N GLN A 119 -11.93 13.03 3.80
CA GLN A 119 -13.27 13.61 3.62
C GLN A 119 -14.38 12.62 4.00
N GLY A 120 -14.15 11.31 3.83
CA GLY A 120 -15.15 10.29 4.10
C GLY A 120 -15.25 9.88 5.56
N TYR A 121 -14.21 10.08 6.36
CA TYR A 121 -14.12 9.59 7.74
C TYR A 121 -13.77 10.68 8.77
N PRO A 122 -14.47 11.83 8.79
CA PRO A 122 -14.15 12.93 9.70
C PRO A 122 -14.29 12.54 11.18
N LYS A 123 -15.26 11.69 11.52
CA LYS A 123 -15.48 11.21 12.90
C LYS A 123 -14.32 10.33 13.40
N LEU A 124 -13.86 9.40 12.56
CA LEU A 124 -12.67 8.59 12.82
C LEU A 124 -11.46 9.48 13.09
N LEU A 125 -11.21 10.47 12.22
CA LEU A 125 -10.03 11.33 12.34
C LEU A 125 -10.10 12.20 13.59
N HIS A 126 -11.28 12.74 13.92
CA HIS A 126 -11.49 13.43 15.19
C HIS A 126 -11.18 12.50 16.37
N ALA A 127 -11.73 11.29 16.39
CA ALA A 127 -11.49 10.31 17.45
C ALA A 127 -9.99 9.94 17.59
N VAL A 128 -9.27 9.79 16.48
CA VAL A 128 -7.81 9.56 16.47
C VAL A 128 -7.08 10.74 17.10
N VAL A 129 -7.42 11.97 16.73
CA VAL A 129 -6.75 13.18 17.25
C VAL A 129 -7.02 13.38 18.74
N THR A 130 -8.20 12.97 19.22
CA THR A 130 -8.56 13.05 20.65
C THR A 130 -8.19 11.81 21.46
N GLY A 131 -7.58 10.79 20.83
CA GLY A 131 -7.23 9.53 21.50
C GLY A 131 -8.43 8.65 21.89
N ASP A 132 -9.60 8.86 21.30
CA ASP A 132 -10.78 8.00 21.50
C ASP A 132 -10.72 6.77 20.59
N TRP A 133 -9.93 5.79 21.02
CA TRP A 133 -9.67 4.58 20.24
C TRP A 133 -10.89 3.68 20.07
N LYS A 134 -11.87 3.74 20.99
CA LYS A 134 -13.12 2.97 20.89
C LYS A 134 -13.99 3.51 19.76
N THR A 135 -14.16 4.82 19.70
CA THR A 135 -14.87 5.48 18.60
C THR A 135 -14.12 5.30 17.28
N ALA A 136 -12.77 5.44 17.29
CA ALA A 136 -11.98 5.20 16.09
C ALA A 136 -12.18 3.78 15.54
N ALA A 137 -12.18 2.76 16.41
CA ALA A 137 -12.47 1.39 16.04
C ALA A 137 -13.90 1.21 15.47
N ALA A 138 -14.91 1.87 16.04
CA ALA A 138 -16.28 1.78 15.55
C ALA A 138 -16.47 2.46 14.18
N GLU A 139 -15.76 3.57 13.93
CA GLU A 139 -15.92 4.40 12.73
C GLU A 139 -14.98 3.99 11.57
N CYS A 140 -14.05 3.04 11.77
CA CYS A 140 -13.08 2.66 10.73
C CYS A 140 -13.62 1.70 9.65
N HIS A 141 -14.87 1.26 9.77
CA HIS A 141 -15.48 0.33 8.81
C HIS A 141 -15.66 0.97 7.43
N ARG A 142 -15.16 0.30 6.39
CA ARG A 142 -15.22 0.79 5.00
C ARG A 142 -15.81 -0.22 4.04
N GLY A 143 -16.52 0.27 3.03
CA GLY A 143 -17.02 -0.55 1.91
C GLY A 143 -15.91 -0.91 0.92
N GLY A 144 -15.98 -2.11 0.34
CA GLY A 144 -15.02 -2.58 -0.67
C GLY A 144 -14.13 -3.75 -0.23
N PRO A 145 -13.35 -3.65 0.87
CA PRO A 145 -12.56 -4.78 1.35
C PRO A 145 -13.42 -5.84 2.04
N ALA A 146 -12.84 -7.03 2.23
CA ALA A 146 -13.50 -8.13 2.95
C ALA A 146 -13.74 -7.77 4.44
N PRO A 147 -14.79 -8.32 5.07
CA PRO A 147 -15.11 -8.07 6.48
C PRO A 147 -13.94 -8.35 7.43
N THR A 148 -13.14 -9.39 7.17
CA THR A 148 -11.96 -9.74 7.97
C THR A 148 -10.89 -8.65 7.96
N ARG A 149 -10.75 -7.90 6.86
CA ARG A 149 -9.82 -6.76 6.80
C ARG A 149 -10.33 -5.58 7.63
N ASN A 150 -11.63 -5.28 7.57
CA ASN A 150 -12.23 -4.26 8.43
C ASN A 150 -12.07 -4.61 9.91
N GLU A 151 -12.30 -5.88 10.27
CA GLU A 151 -12.12 -6.35 11.63
C GLU A 151 -10.65 -6.26 12.09
N TRP A 152 -9.70 -6.61 11.21
CA TRP A 152 -8.28 -6.41 11.51
C TRP A 152 -7.93 -4.93 11.72
N THR A 153 -8.41 -4.01 10.88
CA THR A 153 -8.20 -2.56 11.06
C THR A 153 -8.77 -2.09 12.41
N ARG A 154 -9.98 -2.55 12.75
CA ARG A 154 -10.64 -2.25 14.03
C ARG A 154 -9.79 -2.66 15.22
N GLN A 155 -9.21 -3.86 15.16
CA GLN A 155 -8.33 -4.38 16.20
C GLN A 155 -7.05 -3.56 16.37
N GLN A 156 -6.52 -2.95 15.29
CA GLN A 156 -5.34 -2.09 15.40
C GLN A 156 -5.59 -0.83 16.25
N PHE A 157 -6.78 -0.23 16.15
CA PHE A 157 -7.16 0.88 17.04
C PHE A 157 -7.33 0.42 18.49
N LEU A 158 -7.91 -0.76 18.71
CA LEU A 158 -8.13 -1.30 20.05
C LEU A 158 -6.86 -1.84 20.73
N ALA A 159 -5.83 -2.22 19.96
CA ALA A 159 -4.59 -2.77 20.49
C ALA A 159 -3.90 -1.82 21.49
N TYR A 160 -4.09 -0.51 21.34
CA TYR A 160 -3.57 0.48 22.29
C TYR A 160 -4.25 0.42 23.66
N ILE A 161 -5.54 0.06 23.72
CA ILE A 161 -6.27 -0.12 24.99
C ILE A 161 -5.82 -1.41 25.70
N ALA A 162 -5.41 -2.42 24.94
CA ALA A 162 -5.05 -3.74 25.46
C ALA A 162 -3.57 -3.86 25.86
N ALA A 163 -2.70 -2.94 25.41
CA ALA A 163 -1.32 -2.91 25.86
C ALA A 163 -1.28 -2.35 27.29
N PRO A 164 -0.76 -3.09 28.29
CA PRO A 164 -0.49 -2.51 29.59
C PRO A 164 0.42 -1.32 29.36
N SER A 165 -0.01 -0.14 29.83
CA SER A 165 0.78 1.07 29.70
C SER A 165 2.16 0.78 30.29
N ILE A 166 3.22 1.16 29.57
CA ILE A 166 4.59 1.05 30.09
C ILE A 166 4.70 1.81 31.43
N THR A 167 3.84 2.81 31.66
CA THR A 167 3.62 3.46 32.95
C THR A 167 3.09 2.53 34.04
N ALA A 168 2.11 1.66 33.77
CA ALA A 168 1.58 0.72 34.77
C ALA A 168 2.58 -0.39 35.13
N GLU A 169 3.33 -0.93 34.15
CA GLU A 169 4.41 -1.88 34.46
C GLU A 169 5.60 -1.22 35.18
N ALA A 170 5.92 0.05 34.86
CA ALA A 170 6.97 0.79 35.53
C ALA A 170 6.56 1.28 36.93
N GLU A 171 5.26 1.50 37.18
CA GLU A 171 4.73 1.80 38.51
C GLU A 171 4.63 0.54 39.38
N LEU A 172 4.20 -0.59 38.82
CA LEU A 172 4.20 -1.88 39.52
C LEU A 172 5.63 -2.32 39.90
N ARG A 173 6.63 -2.02 39.06
CA ARG A 173 8.05 -2.25 39.39
C ARG A 173 8.63 -1.26 40.41
N ARG A 174 8.03 -0.08 40.59
CA ARG A 174 8.43 0.89 41.63
C ARG A 174 7.92 0.48 43.02
N ASP A 175 6.73 -0.13 43.10
CA ASP A 175 6.16 -0.64 44.35
C ASP A 175 6.62 -2.06 44.71
N ALA A 176 7.19 -2.80 43.76
CA ALA A 176 7.85 -4.06 44.04
C ALA A 176 9.16 -3.81 44.80
N ARG A 177 9.13 -3.94 46.14
CA ARG A 177 10.30 -4.02 46.99
C ARG A 177 11.32 -4.99 46.35
N PRO A 178 12.59 -4.60 46.15
CA PRO A 178 13.56 -5.52 45.58
C PRO A 178 13.61 -6.79 46.44
N PRO A 179 13.61 -8.00 45.82
CA PRO A 179 13.75 -9.22 46.59
C PRO A 179 15.04 -9.12 47.40
N ALA A 180 14.95 -9.47 48.68
CA ALA A 180 16.12 -9.58 49.53
C ALA A 180 17.15 -10.45 48.80
N ILE A 181 18.31 -9.88 48.51
CA ILE A 181 19.45 -10.61 47.96
C ILE A 181 19.78 -11.68 49.00
N LEU A 182 19.32 -12.90 48.77
CA LEU A 182 19.75 -14.04 49.57
C LEU A 182 21.26 -14.19 49.35
N PRO A 183 22.05 -14.39 50.42
CA PRO A 183 23.49 -14.51 50.30
C PRO A 183 23.85 -15.68 49.39
N ILE A 184 24.68 -15.38 48.39
CA ILE A 184 25.23 -16.35 47.46
C ILE A 184 26.20 -17.23 48.26
N GLU A 185 25.82 -18.47 48.54
CA GLU A 185 26.76 -19.46 49.06
C GLU A 185 27.83 -19.76 48.00
N PRO A 186 29.13 -19.77 48.36
CA PRO A 186 30.19 -20.12 47.43
C PRO A 186 30.18 -21.62 47.13
N ALA A 187 29.88 -21.96 45.88
CA ALA A 187 29.96 -23.34 45.39
C ALA A 187 31.42 -23.83 45.33
N ALA A 188 31.68 -24.96 45.99
CA ALA A 188 32.95 -25.69 45.99
C ALA A 188 33.25 -26.36 44.64
N PRO A 189 34.54 -26.63 44.31
CA PRO A 189 34.95 -27.17 43.02
C PRO A 189 34.78 -28.70 42.96
N SER A 190 34.15 -29.21 41.91
CA SER A 190 34.15 -30.64 41.59
C SER A 190 34.92 -30.90 40.29
N ILE A 191 36.02 -31.62 40.47
CA ILE A 191 36.91 -32.19 39.47
C ILE A 191 36.21 -33.42 38.89
N THR A 192 36.12 -33.58 37.57
CA THR A 192 35.94 -34.90 36.94
C THR A 192 36.53 -34.90 35.53
N THR A 193 37.16 -36.02 35.23
CA THR A 193 38.19 -36.27 34.22
C THR A 193 37.66 -36.53 32.82
N ARG A 194 38.57 -36.23 31.88
CA ARG A 194 38.56 -36.52 30.43
C ARG A 194 38.63 -38.02 30.14
N PRO A 195 38.17 -38.45 28.95
CA PRO A 195 39.00 -39.35 28.16
C PRO A 195 39.28 -38.81 26.75
N THR A 196 40.47 -39.18 26.30
CA THR A 196 41.15 -38.85 25.05
C THR A 196 40.73 -39.74 23.90
N THR A 197 40.61 -39.18 22.70
CA THR A 197 41.05 -39.86 21.46
C THR A 197 41.56 -38.83 20.44
N LYS A 198 42.80 -39.06 20.00
CA LYS A 198 43.48 -38.47 18.84
C LYS A 198 42.77 -38.92 17.54
N VAL A 199 42.90 -38.14 16.46
CA VAL A 199 43.72 -38.48 15.27
C VAL A 199 43.66 -37.31 14.25
N SER A 200 44.88 -36.88 13.86
CA SER A 200 45.42 -36.35 12.59
C SER A 200 44.49 -36.10 11.39
N ALA A 201 44.83 -35.31 10.36
CA ALA A 201 45.82 -34.28 10.02
C ALA A 201 45.61 -33.96 8.51
N LYS A 202 46.18 -32.85 8.02
CA LYS A 202 46.33 -32.44 6.59
C LYS A 202 45.02 -32.07 5.87
N GLY A 203 44.93 -30.99 5.11
CA GLY A 203 45.95 -30.20 4.42
C GLY A 203 45.47 -30.03 2.98
N ASP A 204 45.31 -28.79 2.52
CA ASP A 204 45.71 -28.30 1.18
C ASP A 204 44.94 -27.03 0.77
N GLN A 205 45.73 -26.03 0.41
CA GLN A 205 45.30 -24.97 -0.51
C GLN A 205 45.15 -25.52 -1.93
N PRO A 206 44.46 -24.79 -2.81
CA PRO A 206 45.25 -24.24 -3.91
C PRO A 206 44.93 -22.80 -4.29
N LYS A 207 45.97 -22.23 -4.91
CA LYS A 207 46.12 -20.94 -5.59
C LYS A 207 45.29 -20.83 -6.89
N LYS A 208 45.32 -19.60 -7.44
CA LYS A 208 45.12 -19.18 -8.87
C LYS A 208 43.67 -18.81 -9.21
N SER A 209 43.33 -17.77 -9.97
CA SER A 209 44.03 -17.00 -11.00
C SER A 209 43.42 -15.61 -11.18
N ALA A 210 44.25 -14.69 -11.65
CA ALA A 210 43.88 -13.42 -12.23
C ALA A 210 43.04 -13.57 -13.51
N VAL A 211 42.11 -12.64 -13.73
CA VAL A 211 41.56 -12.33 -15.07
C VAL A 211 41.59 -10.82 -15.28
N LYS A 212 42.44 -10.40 -16.22
CA LYS A 212 42.41 -9.09 -16.88
C LYS A 212 41.18 -9.04 -17.78
N ALA A 213 40.39 -7.97 -17.70
CA ALA A 213 39.46 -7.59 -18.76
C ALA A 213 39.83 -6.20 -19.27
N SER A 214 40.39 -6.17 -20.48
CA SER A 214 40.46 -5.00 -21.35
C SER A 214 39.14 -4.85 -22.11
N GLY A 215 38.65 -3.62 -22.26
CA GLY A 215 37.53 -3.26 -23.13
C GLY A 215 37.26 -1.76 -23.00
N LYS A 216 38.02 -0.91 -23.69
CA LYS A 216 37.78 -0.46 -25.08
C LYS A 216 36.41 0.22 -25.26
N LYS A 217 36.39 1.51 -24.93
CA LYS A 217 35.87 2.65 -25.70
C LYS A 217 34.90 2.29 -26.85
N LEU A 218 33.63 2.68 -26.70
CA LEU A 218 32.72 2.95 -27.82
C LEU A 218 32.03 4.28 -27.58
N ALA A 219 32.02 5.07 -28.65
CA ALA A 219 31.76 6.49 -28.67
C ALA A 219 30.28 6.82 -28.54
N SER A 220 30.04 7.95 -27.90
CA SER A 220 28.81 8.73 -27.91
C SER A 220 28.47 9.19 -29.32
N SER A 221 27.32 8.74 -29.85
CA SER A 221 26.71 9.31 -31.05
C SER A 221 25.59 10.27 -30.64
N GLY A 222 25.92 11.55 -30.68
CA GLY A 222 25.19 12.58 -31.44
C GLY A 222 23.68 12.70 -31.25
N MET A 223 23.31 13.69 -30.42
CA MET A 223 22.11 14.53 -30.57
C MET A 223 21.79 14.86 -32.03
N LYS A 224 20.53 14.66 -32.44
CA LYS A 224 19.82 15.61 -33.30
C LYS A 224 18.40 15.79 -32.80
N THR A 225 18.16 17.01 -32.32
CA THR A 225 16.87 17.63 -32.03
C THR A 225 16.15 17.93 -33.35
N ALA A 226 14.84 17.72 -33.39
CA ALA A 226 13.96 18.38 -34.35
C ALA A 226 12.63 18.71 -33.66
N ALA A 227 12.49 19.99 -33.35
CA ALA A 227 11.29 20.61 -32.84
C ALA A 227 10.25 20.76 -33.97
N GLY A 228 9.03 20.27 -33.75
CA GLY A 228 7.85 20.55 -34.56
C GLY A 228 6.82 21.32 -33.74
N LYS A 229 6.67 22.63 -34.02
CA LYS A 229 5.66 23.52 -33.44
C LYS A 229 4.22 23.08 -33.78
N PRO A 230 3.23 23.42 -32.93
CA PRO A 230 1.83 23.11 -33.16
C PRO A 230 1.15 24.14 -34.07
N ALA A 231 0.29 23.67 -34.98
CA ALA A 231 -0.59 24.53 -35.77
C ALA A 231 -1.76 25.04 -34.91
N LYS A 232 -1.81 26.37 -34.76
CA LYS A 232 -3.01 27.13 -34.35
C LYS A 232 -3.87 27.39 -35.59
N LYS A 233 -5.20 27.23 -35.45
CA LYS A 233 -6.31 27.97 -36.13
C LYS A 233 -7.61 27.23 -35.80
N ALA A 234 -8.78 27.83 -35.60
CA ALA A 234 -9.19 29.21 -35.41
C ALA A 234 -10.62 29.17 -34.86
N VAL A 235 -10.92 30.11 -33.96
CA VAL A 235 -12.26 30.50 -33.52
C VAL A 235 -12.95 31.28 -34.64
N LYS A 236 -14.21 30.93 -34.96
CA LYS A 236 -15.25 31.82 -35.53
C LYS A 236 -16.61 31.29 -35.04
N SER A 237 -17.19 31.87 -33.99
CA SER A 237 -18.16 33.00 -34.01
C SER A 237 -19.53 32.62 -34.60
N ALA A 238 -20.54 32.64 -33.72
CA ALA A 238 -21.98 32.53 -33.96
C ALA A 238 -22.52 33.68 -34.85
N PRO A 239 -23.83 33.72 -35.25
CA PRO A 239 -24.87 34.17 -34.31
C PRO A 239 -26.34 33.71 -34.52
N LYS A 240 -27.09 33.76 -33.40
CA LYS A 240 -28.48 34.26 -33.17
C LYS A 240 -29.76 33.62 -33.75
N LYS A 241 -30.73 33.60 -32.80
CA LYS A 241 -32.23 33.70 -32.89
C LYS A 241 -32.93 32.38 -33.27
N GLN A 242 -34.05 31.98 -32.66
CA GLN A 242 -35.24 32.76 -32.32
C GLN A 242 -36.14 32.04 -31.28
N ALA A 243 -37.08 32.79 -30.70
CA ALA A 243 -37.96 32.45 -29.59
C ALA A 243 -39.30 31.78 -30.00
N SER A 244 -39.95 31.11 -29.05
CA SER A 244 -41.43 31.05 -28.77
C SER A 244 -41.63 29.98 -27.69
N ALA A 245 -42.21 30.19 -26.50
CA ALA A 245 -43.44 30.85 -26.04
C ALA A 245 -44.73 30.11 -26.42
N THR A 246 -45.18 29.21 -25.52
CA THR A 246 -46.58 28.82 -25.18
C THR A 246 -46.43 27.83 -24.01
N GLY A 247 -47.00 27.96 -22.81
CA GLY A 247 -48.25 28.57 -22.42
C GLY A 247 -49.30 27.48 -22.19
N LYS A 248 -49.43 26.93 -20.97
CA LYS A 248 -50.71 26.40 -20.46
C LYS A 248 -50.71 26.22 -18.93
N LYS A 249 -51.51 27.08 -18.29
CA LYS A 249 -52.09 26.91 -16.95
C LYS A 249 -52.86 25.58 -16.88
N SER A 250 -52.84 24.91 -15.74
CA SER A 250 -54.00 24.16 -15.28
C SER A 250 -54.21 24.36 -13.78
N GLN A 251 -55.48 24.54 -13.44
CA GLN A 251 -56.01 25.07 -12.18
C GLN A 251 -56.12 23.99 -11.09
N ARG A 252 -56.10 24.51 -9.85
CA ARG A 252 -56.75 24.02 -8.62
C ARG A 252 -57.91 23.01 -8.82
N LYS A 253 -57.97 22.02 -7.93
CA LYS A 253 -59.14 21.72 -7.08
C LYS A 253 -58.80 20.70 -5.98
N SER A 254 -58.83 21.14 -4.72
CA SER A 254 -59.35 20.35 -3.59
C SER A 254 -60.90 20.52 -3.61
N PRO A 255 -61.73 19.60 -3.08
CA PRO A 255 -61.90 19.50 -1.61
C PRO A 255 -62.35 18.13 -1.03
N SER A 256 -62.46 18.13 0.31
CA SER A 256 -63.39 17.41 1.21
C SER A 256 -63.15 15.95 1.66
N ARG A 257 -62.84 15.86 2.97
CA ARG A 257 -63.44 15.08 4.09
C ARG A 257 -64.57 14.04 3.83
N SER A 258 -64.61 13.11 4.81
CA SER A 258 -65.60 12.08 5.19
C SER A 258 -65.31 10.71 4.56
N ASN A 259 -65.10 9.59 5.28
CA ASN A 259 -65.49 9.13 6.62
C ASN A 259 -64.29 8.55 7.38
#